data_AF-A0A1I1EXP7-F1
#
_entry.id   AF-A0A1I1EXP7-F1
#
_cell.length_a   1.000
_cell.length_b   1.000
_cell.length_c   1.000
_cell.angle_alpha   90.00
_cell.angle_beta   90.00
_cell.angle_gamma   90.00
#
_symmetry.space_group_name_H-M   'P 1'
#
loop_
_entity.id
_entity.type
_entity.pdbx_description
1 polymer ?
#
loop_
_entity_poly.entity_id
_entity_poly.type
_entity_poly.pdbx_seq_one_letter_code
_entity_poly.pdbx_strand_id
1 'polypeptide(L)' 'MLYIQHRVNTIPELELIAHDYGVEVDIRAYQDHLVLHHMMPLLKVPILRHFYKNILTLFLS' A
#
# COMPACT_ATOMS: atom_id res chain seq x y z
N MET A 1 -7.41 18.60 -10.72
CA MET A 1 -6.61 17.49 -11.26
C MET A 1 -6.29 16.57 -10.09
N LEU A 2 -6.58 15.28 -10.17
CA LEU A 2 -6.19 14.33 -9.13
C LEU A 2 -4.82 13.73 -9.52
N TYR A 3 -3.83 13.84 -8.64
CA TYR A 3 -2.53 13.20 -8.83
C TYR A 3 -2.50 11.91 -8.00
N ILE A 4 -2.16 10.79 -8.63
CA ILE A 4 -2.12 9.48 -7.99
C ILE A 4 -0.70 8.93 -8.11
N GLN A 5 -0.07 8.65 -6.97
CA GLN A 5 1.22 7.98 -6.94
C GLN A 5 1.03 6.48 -7.16
N HIS A 6 1.67 5.96 -8.21
CA HIS A 6 1.55 4.58 -8.66
C HIS A 6 2.52 3.66 -7.91
N ARG A 7 2.06 2.46 -7.53
CA ARG A 7 2.76 1.32 -6.91
C ARG A 7 3.35 1.55 -5.52
N VAL A 8 2.56 2.10 -4.62
CA VAL A 8 2.96 2.36 -3.25
C VAL A 8 2.62 1.15 -2.40
N ASN A 9 3.51 0.16 -2.43
CA ASN A 9 3.22 -1.17 -1.87
C ASN A 9 3.82 -1.37 -0.47
N THR A 10 4.46 -0.36 0.11
CA THR A 10 5.10 -0.43 1.43
C THR A 10 4.73 0.75 2.33
N ILE A 11 4.70 0.51 3.65
CA ILE A 11 4.36 1.56 4.64
C ILE A 11 5.34 2.75 4.57
N PRO A 12 6.66 2.55 4.46
CA PRO A 12 7.59 3.68 4.34
C PRO A 12 7.35 4.53 3.09
N GLU A 13 6.97 3.95 1.96
CA GLU A 13 6.59 4.72 0.77
C GLU A 13 5.31 5.52 1.02
N LEU A 14 4.32 4.93 1.70
CA LEU A 14 3.07 5.60 2.04
C LEU A 14 3.29 6.81 2.96
N GLU A 15 4.18 6.70 3.95
CA GLU A 15 4.51 7.77 4.90
C GLU A 15 5.19 8.98 4.25
N LEU A 16 5.78 8.81 3.06
CA LEU A 16 6.47 9.88 2.32
C LEU A 16 5.55 10.63 1.36
N ILE A 17 4.31 10.17 1.18
CA ILE A 17 3.37 10.77 0.23
C ILE A 17 2.68 11.97 0.87
N ALA A 18 2.69 13.09 0.16
CA ALA A 18 1.96 14.27 0.58
C ALA A 18 0.44 14.01 0.54
N HIS A 19 -0.29 14.54 1.53
CA HIS A 19 -1.70 14.21 1.76
C HIS A 19 -2.64 14.67 0.63
N ASP A 20 -2.16 15.53 -0.28
CA ASP A 20 -2.87 16.00 -1.47
C ASP A 20 -2.80 15.02 -2.66
N TYR A 21 -2.05 13.91 -2.53
CA TYR A 21 -1.95 12.87 -3.55
C TYR A 21 -2.81 11.64 -3.18
N GLY A 22 -3.43 11.06 -4.20
CA GLY A 22 -3.99 9.72 -4.13
C GLY A 22 -2.88 8.66 -4.23
N VAL A 23 -3.22 7.43 -3.86
CA VAL A 23 -2.27 6.31 -3.82
C VAL A 23 -2.87 5.11 -4.57
N GLU A 24 -2.09 4.48 -5.44
CA GLU A 24 -2.42 3.21 -6.08
C GLU A 24 -1.52 2.10 -5.55
N VAL A 25 -2.13 0.93 -5.29
CA VAL A 25 -1.49 -0.22 -4.66
C VAL A 25 -1.85 -1.50 -5.40
N ASP A 26 -0.89 -2.43 -5.48
CA ASP A 26 -1.06 -3.74 -6.11
C ASP A 26 -1.44 -4.77 -5.07
N ILE A 27 -2.64 -5.35 -5.17
CA ILE A 27 -3.10 -6.40 -4.24
C ILE A 27 -3.01 -7.77 -4.91
N ARG A 28 -2.46 -8.75 -4.20
CA ARG A 28 -2.42 -10.16 -4.60
C ARG A 28 -2.94 -11.07 -3.49
N ALA A 29 -3.51 -12.21 -3.88
CA ALA A 29 -3.83 -13.29 -2.95
C ALA A 29 -2.60 -14.18 -2.74
N TYR A 30 -2.31 -14.51 -1.50
CA TYR A 30 -1.29 -15.49 -1.12
C TYR A 30 -1.81 -16.31 0.06
N GLN A 31 -2.04 -17.61 -0.16
CA GLN A 31 -2.67 -18.50 0.82
C GLN A 31 -4.03 -17.93 1.29
N ASP A 32 -4.20 -17.70 2.59
CA ASP A 32 -5.37 -17.13 3.25
C ASP A 32 -5.24 -15.62 3.50
N HIS A 33 -4.29 -14.95 2.83
CA HIS A 33 -3.99 -13.54 3.03
C HIS A 33 -4.00 -12.74 1.71
N LEU A 34 -4.29 -11.43 1.85
CA LEU A 34 -4.03 -10.44 0.82
C LEU A 34 -2.71 -9.74 1.14
N VAL A 35 -1.87 -9.59 0.13
CA VAL A 35 -0.53 -9.01 0.22
C VAL A 35 -0.34 -7.91 -0.80
N LEU A 36 0.51 -6.94 -0.49
CA LEU A 36 0.87 -5.86 -1.40
C LEU A 36 2.08 -6.25 -2.23
N HIS A 37 1.89 -6.49 -3.53
CA HIS A 37 3.00 -6.86 -4.41
C HIS A 37 2.66 -6.75 -5.90
N HIS A 38 3.57 -6.16 -6.66
CA HIS A 38 3.40 -6.04 -8.10
C HIS A 38 3.97 -7.24 -8.88
N MET A 39 5.10 -7.80 -8.47
CA MET A 39 5.88 -8.76 -9.28
C MET A 39 5.85 -10.19 -8.71
N MET A 40 6.34 -11.19 -9.46
CA MET A 40 6.64 -12.52 -8.93
C MET A 40 8.15 -12.76 -8.90
N PRO A 41 8.68 -13.56 -7.96
CA PRO A 41 7.98 -14.28 -6.89
C PRO A 41 7.62 -13.39 -5.67
N LEU A 42 6.71 -13.87 -4.84
CA LEU A 42 6.29 -13.23 -3.58
C LEU A 42 7.37 -13.44 -2.50
N LEU A 43 8.46 -12.68 -2.58
CA LEU A 43 9.54 -12.68 -1.58
C LEU A 43 9.27 -11.56 -0.56
N LYS A 44 8.91 -11.94 0.68
CA LYS A 44 8.67 -11.04 1.83
C LYS A 44 7.78 -9.83 1.50
N VAL A 45 6.47 -10.05 1.54
CA VAL A 45 5.47 -9.04 1.15
C VAL A 45 4.65 -8.55 2.34
N PRO A 46 4.31 -7.25 2.43
CA PRO A 46 3.46 -6.74 3.48
C PRO A 46 2.04 -7.32 3.39
N ILE A 47 1.47 -7.71 4.53
CA ILE A 47 0.06 -8.12 4.61
C ILE A 47 -0.82 -6.87 4.50
N LEU A 48 -1.80 -6.89 3.60
CA LEU A 48 -2.69 -5.77 3.30
C LEU A 48 -3.40 -5.23 4.57
N ARG A 49 -3.78 -6.11 5.49
CA ARG A 49 -4.43 -5.72 6.76
C ARG A 49 -3.56 -4.80 7.61
N HIS A 50 -2.24 -5.00 7.60
CA HIS A 50 -1.33 -4.14 8.33
C HIS A 50 -1.20 -2.79 7.63
N PHE A 51 -1.11 -2.78 6.31
CA PHE A 51 -1.05 -1.55 5.50
C PHE A 51 -2.31 -0.69 5.64
N TYR A 52 -3.50 -1.28 5.58
CA TYR A 52 -4.77 -0.55 5.68
C TYR A 52 -4.94 0.18 7.02
N LYS A 53 -4.48 -0.42 8.13
CA LYS A 53 -4.48 0.26 9.44
C LYS A 53 -3.62 1.50 9.45
N ASN A 54 -2.48 1.49 8.75
CA ASN A 54 -1.58 2.63 8.67
C ASN A 54 -2.15 3.74 7.78
N ILE A 55 -2.79 3.40 6.65
CA ILE A 55 -3.54 4.38 5.84
C ILE A 55 -4.56 5.12 6.72
N LEU A 56 -5.42 4.39 7.44
CA LEU A 56 -6.45 5.00 8.29
C LEU A 56 -5.87 5.94 9.34
N THR A 57 -4.72 5.61 9.93
CA THR A 57 -4.05 6.48 10.90
C THR A 57 -3.51 7.75 10.24
N LEU A 58 -2.80 7.63 9.11
CA LEU A 58 -2.14 8.76 8.43
C LEU A 58 -3.13 9.77 7.84
N PHE A 59 -4.26 9.30 7.30
CA PHE A 59 -5.23 10.18 6.64
C PHE A 59 -6.29 10.77 7.58
N LEU A 60 -6.38 10.31 8.83
CA LEU A 60 -7.32 10.84 9.85
C LEU A 60 -6.64 11.66 10.96
N SER A 61 -5.31 11.76 10.96
CA SER A 61 -4.50 12.60 11.86
C SER A 61 -4.20 13.96 11.27
#